data_AF-A0A8S3J811-F1
#
_entry.id   AF-A0A8S3J811-F1
#
_cell.length_a   1.000
_cell.length_b   1.000
_cell.length_c   1.000
_cell.angle_alpha   90.00
_cell.angle_beta   90.00
_cell.angle_gamma   90.00
#
_symmetry.space_group_name_H-M   'P 1'
#
loop_
_entity.id
_entity.type
_entity.pdbx_description
1 polymer ?
#
loop_
_entity_poly.entity_id
_entity_poly.type
_entity_poly.pdbx_seq_one_letter_code
_entity_poly.pdbx_strand_id
1 'polypeptide(L)'
;MVTDLIKIPCVRNIVFRDHLQSYPESILNVTLHNVIVSLKQSDGDLKELWIFYTNMDGFQAKFPMKNEFRSQLPTSPSLSSKYTITLRLKTLATCHFDIPVLDEAIKLAESLDALIARTGRKNL
;
A
#
# COMPACT_ATOMS: atom_id res chain seq x y z
N MET A 1 -22.90 4.18 11.82
CA MET A 1 -22.41 4.41 10.46
C MET A 1 -20.95 4.03 10.42
N VAL A 2 -20.59 2.92 9.78
CA VAL A 2 -19.18 2.53 9.58
C VAL A 2 -18.83 2.97 8.17
N THR A 3 -18.19 4.13 8.08
CA THR A 3 -17.61 4.64 6.84
C THR A 3 -16.43 3.75 6.48
N ASP A 4 -16.44 3.17 5.27
CA ASP A 4 -15.21 2.72 4.62
C ASP A 4 -14.25 3.90 4.63
N LEU A 5 -13.17 3.81 5.41
CA LEU A 5 -12.47 5.03 5.81
C LEU A 5 -11.69 5.61 4.63
N ILE A 6 -11.11 4.76 3.76
CA ILE A 6 -10.39 5.18 2.55
C ILE A 6 -10.48 4.08 1.47
N LYS A 7 -10.76 4.48 0.23
CA LYS A 7 -10.63 3.65 -0.98
C LYS A 7 -9.65 4.32 -1.94
N ILE A 8 -8.59 3.61 -2.32
CA ILE A 8 -7.54 4.08 -3.24
C ILE A 8 -7.50 3.17 -4.47
N PRO A 9 -7.85 3.68 -5.65
CA PRO A 9 -7.75 2.92 -6.89
C PRO A 9 -6.29 2.83 -7.38
N CYS A 10 -6.03 1.88 -8.27
CA CYS A 10 -4.80 1.79 -9.07
C CYS A 10 -3.50 1.57 -8.29
N VAL A 11 -3.55 0.76 -7.24
CA VAL A 11 -2.34 0.29 -6.54
C VAL A 11 -1.63 -0.78 -7.37
N ARG A 12 -0.30 -0.71 -7.48
CA ARG A 12 0.51 -1.62 -8.32
C ARG A 12 1.65 -2.29 -7.55
N ASN A 13 2.21 -3.35 -8.15
CA ASN A 13 3.46 -4.02 -7.74
C ASN A 13 3.44 -4.70 -6.36
N ILE A 14 2.37 -5.46 -6.09
CA ILE A 14 2.23 -6.19 -4.84
C ILE A 14 3.00 -7.50 -4.93
N VAL A 15 4.18 -7.54 -4.30
CA VAL A 15 5.05 -8.72 -4.32
C VAL A 15 4.81 -9.57 -3.07
N PHE A 16 4.26 -10.77 -3.21
CA PHE A 16 4.28 -11.77 -2.15
C PHE A 16 5.53 -12.64 -2.30
N ARG A 17 6.28 -12.87 -1.23
CA ARG A 17 7.52 -13.66 -1.31
C ARG A 17 7.32 -15.12 -1.76
N ASP A 18 6.10 -15.66 -1.73
CA ASP A 18 5.82 -16.99 -2.29
C ASP A 18 5.52 -16.97 -3.80
N HIS A 19 5.04 -15.86 -4.34
CA HIS A 19 4.71 -15.71 -5.75
C HIS A 19 5.06 -14.29 -6.21
N LEU A 20 6.18 -14.15 -6.93
CA LEU A 20 6.66 -12.92 -7.58
C LEU A 20 5.71 -12.46 -8.70
N GLN A 21 4.42 -12.29 -8.40
CA GLN A 21 3.40 -11.90 -9.34
C GLN A 21 3.08 -10.42 -9.13
N SER A 22 3.45 -9.59 -10.11
CA SER A 22 3.03 -8.20 -10.14
C SER A 22 1.61 -8.11 -10.68
N TYR A 23 0.73 -7.41 -9.97
CA TYR A 23 -0.62 -7.11 -10.43
C TYR A 23 -0.64 -5.68 -10.99
N PRO A 24 -1.05 -5.50 -12.27
CA PRO A 24 -0.95 -4.22 -12.97
C PRO A 24 -1.98 -3.18 -12.50
N GLU A 25 -3.08 -3.62 -11.91
CA GLU A 25 -4.15 -2.76 -11.39
C GLU A 25 -4.83 -3.43 -10.19
N SER A 26 -4.90 -2.71 -9.08
CA SER A 26 -5.53 -3.20 -7.85
C SER A 26 -6.24 -2.06 -7.12
N ILE A 27 -7.26 -2.39 -6.34
CA ILE A 27 -7.97 -1.44 -5.49
C ILE A 27 -7.59 -1.74 -4.05
N LEU A 28 -7.18 -0.71 -3.32
CA LEU A 28 -6.88 -0.80 -1.90
C LEU A 28 -8.00 -0.16 -1.10
N ASN A 29 -8.61 -0.92 -0.19
CA ASN A 29 -9.60 -0.42 0.75
C ASN A 29 -9.02 -0.51 2.16
N VAL A 30 -9.13 0.57 2.92
CA VAL A 30 -8.71 0.61 4.32
C VAL A 30 -9.95 0.74 5.18
N THR A 31 -10.17 -0.29 5.99
CA THR A 31 -11.29 -0.35 6.92
C THR A 31 -10.79 -0.16 8.36
N LEU A 32 -11.71 -0.14 9.32
CA LEU A 32 -11.36 -0.07 10.74
C LEU A 32 -10.54 -1.29 11.23
N HIS A 33 -10.62 -2.44 10.54
CA HIS A 33 -10.07 -3.71 11.02
C HIS A 33 -8.97 -4.28 10.13
N ASN A 34 -8.99 -3.95 8.84
CA ASN A 34 -8.09 -4.53 7.87
C ASN A 34 -7.86 -3.61 6.68
N VAL A 35 -6.82 -3.94 5.93
CA VAL A 35 -6.57 -3.45 4.59
C VAL A 35 -6.95 -4.56 3.63
N ILE A 36 -7.84 -4.27 2.69
CA ILE A 36 -8.29 -5.20 1.66
C ILE A 36 -7.68 -4.76 0.34
N VAL A 37 -6.99 -5.68 -0.32
CA VAL A 37 -6.47 -5.48 -1.67
C VAL A 37 -7.30 -6.33 -2.62
N SER A 38 -8.03 -5.69 -3.53
CA SER A 38 -8.72 -6.37 -4.63
C SER A 38 -7.82 -6.35 -5.86
N LEU A 39 -7.37 -7.53 -6.27
CA LEU A 39 -6.49 -7.78 -7.41
C LEU A 39 -7.34 -8.24 -8.59
N LYS A 40 -7.22 -7.57 -9.74
CA LYS A 40 -7.84 -8.04 -10.99
C LYS A 40 -6.89 -8.99 -11.70
N GLN A 41 -7.31 -10.24 -11.90
CA GLN A 41 -6.55 -11.24 -12.65
C GLN A 41 -6.87 -11.16 -14.16
N SER A 42 -5.99 -11.73 -14.98
CA SER A 42 -6.03 -11.64 -16.44
C SER A 42 -7.22 -12.37 -17.08
N ASP A 43 -7.77 -13.35 -16.37
CA ASP A 43 -8.96 -14.13 -16.72
C ASP A 43 -10.28 -13.42 -16.37
N GLY A 44 -10.20 -12.28 -15.67
CA GLY A 44 -11.37 -11.54 -15.20
C GLY A 44 -11.78 -11.88 -13.77
N ASP A 45 -11.13 -12.85 -13.13
CA ASP A 45 -11.39 -13.17 -11.73
C ASP A 45 -10.82 -12.09 -10.79
N LEU A 46 -11.58 -11.81 -9.73
CA LEU A 46 -11.19 -10.85 -8.72
C LEU A 46 -10.70 -11.61 -7.49
N LYS A 47 -9.42 -11.46 -7.18
CA LYS A 47 -8.80 -12.04 -6.00
C LYS A 47 -8.68 -10.99 -4.92
N GLU A 48 -9.18 -11.28 -3.72
CA GLU A 48 -9.02 -10.39 -2.58
C GLU A 48 -7.95 -10.88 -1.62
N LEU A 49 -7.19 -9.94 -1.09
CA LEU A 49 -6.27 -10.16 0.00
C LEU A 49 -6.68 -9.33 1.20
N TRP A 50 -6.73 -9.99 2.36
CA TRP A 50 -7.17 -9.40 3.61
C TRP A 50 -6.00 -9.31 4.57
N ILE A 51 -5.56 -8.09 4.88
CA ILE A 51 -4.43 -7.82 5.76
C ILE A 51 -4.96 -7.17 7.04
N PHE A 52 -5.05 -7.95 8.11
CA PHE A 52 -5.48 -7.46 9.42
C PHE A 52 -4.36 -6.67 10.11
N TYR A 53 -4.71 -5.56 10.77
CA TYR A 53 -3.73 -4.74 11.52
C TYR A 53 -3.02 -5.54 12.62
N THR A 54 -3.68 -6.52 13.21
CA THR A 54 -3.11 -7.43 14.22
C THR A 54 -1.98 -8.31 13.67
N ASN A 55 -1.96 -8.54 12.35
CA ASN A 55 -0.94 -9.30 11.65
C ASN A 55 0.15 -8.40 11.02
N MET A 56 0.03 -7.08 11.16
CA MET A 56 1.07 -6.16 10.73
C MET A 56 2.15 -6.04 11.81
N ASP A 57 3.40 -6.05 11.38
CA ASP A 57 4.58 -5.70 12.18
C ASP A 57 4.87 -4.20 12.09
N GLY A 58 4.56 -3.59 10.95
CA GLY A 58 4.61 -2.16 10.76
C GLY A 58 4.50 -1.79 9.28
N PHE A 59 4.67 -0.50 8.97
CA PHE A 59 4.71 -0.03 7.59
C PHE A 59 5.78 1.04 7.39
N GLN A 60 6.12 1.29 6.12
CA GLN A 60 7.00 2.36 5.70
C GLN A 60 6.35 3.09 4.52
N ALA A 61 6.34 4.42 4.56
CA ALA A 61 5.92 5.25 3.44
C ALA A 61 7.12 6.03 2.90
N LYS A 62 7.30 6.05 1.57
CA LYS A 62 8.35 6.81 0.90
C LYS A 62 7.72 7.76 -0.11
N PHE A 63 7.92 9.05 0.16
CA PHE A 63 7.52 10.16 -0.71
C PHE A 63 8.80 10.90 -1.15
N PRO A 64 9.25 10.79 -2.40
CA PRO A 64 10.39 11.55 -2.90
C PRO A 64 10.03 13.03 -2.83
N MET A 65 10.68 13.77 -1.94
CA MET A 65 10.56 15.22 -1.92
C MET A 65 11.18 15.80 -3.18
N LYS A 66 10.53 16.82 -3.76
CA LYS A 66 11.11 17.68 -4.80
C LYS A 66 12.32 18.43 -4.21
N ASN A 67 13.49 17.80 -4.12
CA ASN A 67 14.76 18.52 -4.00
C ASN A 67 16.03 17.70 -4.28
N GLU A 68 15.92 16.53 -4.91
CA GLU A 68 17.10 15.75 -5.31
C GLU A 68 17.20 15.61 -6.82
N PHE A 69 17.25 16.69 -7.60
CA PHE A 69 17.82 16.66 -8.97
C PHE A 69 18.17 18.08 -9.43
N ARG A 70 19.28 18.64 -8.92
CA ARG A 70 20.12 19.50 -9.75
C ARG A 70 21.06 18.57 -10.52
N SER A 71 21.02 18.70 -11.85
CA SER A 71 21.83 18.04 -12.88
C SER A 71 21.74 16.51 -12.95
N GLN A 72 21.01 15.98 -13.94
CA GLN A 72 21.58 15.37 -15.16
C GLN A 72 20.46 14.93 -16.13
N LEU A 73 20.69 15.15 -17.43
CA LEU A 73 19.77 14.94 -18.57
C LEU A 73 19.85 13.46 -19.07
N PRO A 74 19.04 13.01 -20.06
CA PRO A 74 17.91 12.12 -19.88
C PRO A 74 18.11 10.75 -20.56
N THR A 75 17.83 9.64 -19.89
CA THR A 75 17.60 8.36 -20.59
C THR A 75 16.59 7.50 -19.87
N SER A 76 15.50 7.22 -20.57
CA SER A 76 14.35 6.39 -20.20
C SER A 76 13.37 6.98 -19.19
N PRO A 77 12.04 6.89 -19.44
CA PRO A 77 11.05 7.01 -18.39
C PRO A 77 11.20 5.78 -17.50
N SER A 78 12.13 5.80 -16.55
CA SER A 78 12.12 4.81 -15.49
C SER A 78 10.76 4.93 -14.83
N LEU A 79 9.98 3.84 -14.79
CA LEU A 79 8.81 3.68 -13.93
C LEU A 79 9.26 3.78 -12.46
N SER A 80 9.74 4.94 -12.03
CA SER A 80 10.06 5.20 -10.65
C SER A 80 8.73 5.42 -9.96
N SER A 81 8.25 4.41 -9.24
CA SER A 81 7.07 4.47 -8.41
C SER A 81 7.16 5.71 -7.52
N LYS A 82 6.33 6.72 -7.84
CA LYS A 82 6.48 8.06 -7.28
C LYS A 82 6.13 8.09 -5.80
N TYR A 83 5.16 7.32 -5.34
CA TYR A 83 4.78 7.26 -3.93
C TYR A 83 4.56 5.80 -3.55
N THR A 84 5.29 5.33 -2.55
CA THR A 84 5.29 3.91 -2.21
C THR A 84 4.95 3.71 -0.74
N ILE A 85 4.09 2.72 -0.47
CA ILE A 85 3.80 2.25 0.88
C ILE A 85 4.14 0.77 0.94
N THR A 86 4.95 0.40 1.92
CA THR A 86 5.35 -0.98 2.17
C THR A 86 4.79 -1.43 3.52
N LEU A 87 3.97 -2.47 3.53
CA LEU A 87 3.52 -3.13 4.75
C LEU A 87 4.42 -4.32 5.05
N ARG A 88 4.83 -4.47 6.31
CA ARG A 88 5.52 -5.66 6.83
C ARG A 88 4.57 -6.46 7.70
N LEU A 89 4.41 -7.74 7.40
CA LEU A 89 3.54 -8.64 8.14
C LEU A 89 4.37 -9.52 9.09
N LYS A 90 3.76 -9.97 10.18
CA LYS A 90 4.39 -10.89 11.15
C LYS A 90 4.77 -12.24 10.53
N THR A 91 4.13 -12.59 9.42
CA THR A 91 4.48 -13.77 8.61
C THR A 91 5.73 -13.59 7.76
N LEU A 92 6.49 -12.49 7.94
CA LEU A 92 7.65 -12.09 7.13
C LEU A 92 7.32 -11.75 5.67
N ALA A 93 6.04 -11.77 5.29
CA ALA A 93 5.57 -11.27 4.02
C ALA A 93 5.60 -9.73 4.00
N THR A 94 5.93 -9.16 2.85
CA THR A 94 5.98 -7.72 2.62
C THR A 94 5.04 -7.36 1.49
N CYS A 95 4.13 -6.40 1.68
CA CYS A 95 3.26 -5.92 0.62
C CYS A 95 3.77 -4.56 0.16
N HIS A 96 4.07 -4.42 -1.13
CA HIS A 96 4.48 -3.15 -1.73
C HIS A 96 3.33 -2.56 -2.53
N PHE A 97 3.06 -1.27 -2.30
CA PHE A 97 1.98 -0.55 -2.93
C PHE A 97 2.52 0.71 -3.59
N ASP A 98 2.43 0.75 -4.91
CA ASP A 98 2.71 1.95 -5.68
C ASP A 98 1.42 2.74 -5.84
N ILE A 99 1.41 3.97 -5.33
CA ILE A 99 0.24 4.84 -5.30
C ILE A 99 0.48 5.98 -6.29
N PRO A 100 -0.43 6.23 -7.24
CA PRO A 100 -0.21 7.21 -8.30
C PRO A 100 -0.30 8.66 -7.81
N VAL A 101 -1.07 8.91 -6.75
CA VAL A 101 -1.42 10.26 -6.26
C VAL A 101 -0.81 10.50 -4.88
N LEU A 102 -0.07 11.60 -4.71
CA LEU A 102 0.60 11.93 -3.44
C LEU A 102 -0.39 12.09 -2.28
N ASP A 103 -1.47 12.86 -2.49
CA ASP A 103 -2.45 13.14 -1.44
C ASP A 103 -3.14 11.84 -0.96
N GLU A 104 -3.40 10.90 -1.86
CA GLU A 104 -3.93 9.58 -1.50
C GLU A 104 -2.90 8.77 -0.71
N ALA A 105 -1.63 8.83 -1.10
CA ALA A 105 -0.55 8.14 -0.41
C ALA A 105 -0.31 8.69 1.00
N ILE A 106 -0.41 10.01 1.19
CA ILE A 106 -0.34 10.66 2.51
C ILE A 106 -1.54 10.25 3.35
N LYS A 107 -2.77 10.40 2.84
CA LYS A 107 -4.00 10.02 3.56
C LYS A 107 -3.97 8.55 3.99
N LEU A 108 -3.44 7.68 3.15
CA LEU A 108 -3.27 6.27 3.46
C LEU A 108 -2.27 6.06 4.59
N ALA A 109 -1.09 6.67 4.50
CA ALA A 109 -0.06 6.56 5.54
C ALA A 109 -0.57 7.04 6.90
N GLU A 110 -1.24 8.20 6.94
CA GLU A 110 -1.84 8.74 8.17
C GLU A 110 -2.93 7.82 8.74
N SER A 111 -3.77 7.25 7.88
CA SER A 111 -4.82 6.33 8.31
C SER A 111 -4.27 5.02 8.85
N LEU A 112 -3.24 4.46 8.20
CA LEU A 112 -2.55 3.27 8.68
C LEU A 112 -1.91 3.52 10.05
N ASP A 113 -1.23 4.65 10.23
CA ASP A 113 -0.62 5.02 11.51
C ASP A 113 -1.67 5.11 12.63
N ALA A 114 -2.77 5.82 12.39
CA ALA A 114 -3.86 5.96 13.35
C ALA A 114 -4.51 4.61 13.72
N LEU A 115 -4.74 3.73 12.74
CA LEU A 115 -5.41 2.45 12.95
C LEU A 115 -4.51 1.41 13.64
N ILE A 116 -3.22 1.36 13.28
CA ILE A 116 -2.22 0.51 13.94
C ILE A 116 -2.02 0.94 15.40
N ALA A 117 -1.85 2.25 15.65
CA ALA A 117 -1.69 2.78 17.00
C ALA A 117 -2.90 2.46 17.91
N ARG A 118 -4.12 2.49 17.37
CA ARG A 118 -5.34 2.10 18.11
C ARG A 118 -5.41 0.61 18.41
N THR A 119 -4.92 -0.23 17.50
CA THR A 119 -4.94 -1.70 17.67
C THR A 119 -3.97 -2.14 18.77
N GLY A 120 -2.84 -1.46 18.93
CA GLY A 120 -1.89 -1.72 20.02
C GLY A 120 -2.36 -1.27 21.41
N ARG A 121 -3.30 -0.32 21.50
CA ARG A 121 -3.77 0.25 22.79
C ARG A 121 -4.88 -0.54 23.49
N LYS A 122 -5.38 -1.64 22.91
CA LYS A 122 -6.48 -2.42 23.51
C LYS A 122 -6.06 -3.36 24.68
N ASN A 123 -4.78 -3.32 25.08
CA ASN A 123 -4.23 -4.18 26.16
C ASN A 123 -3.66 -3.39 27.36
N LEU A 124 -4.13 -2.15 27.60
CA LEU A 124 -3.77 -1.37 28.79
C LEU A 124 -5.02 -1.08 29.63
#